data_AF-A0A433Y4P7-F1
#
_entry.id   AF-A0A433Y4P7-F1
#
_cell.length_a   1.000
_cell.length_b   1.000
_cell.length_c   1.000
_cell.angle_alpha   90.00
_cell.angle_beta   90.00
_cell.angle_gamma   90.00
#
_symmetry.space_group_name_H-M   'P 1'
#
loop_
_entity.id
_entity.type
_entity.pdbx_description
1 polymer ?
#
loop_
_entity_poly.entity_id
_entity_poly.type
_entity_poly.pdbx_seq_one_letter_code
_entity_poly.pdbx_strand_id
1 'polypeptide(L)'
;MSQRIDPDNVSFTTISSASSPELLKMARINKQTELYGLFSTMPIQKWDHIVNDMHDAIMSRAVLLCEEELIQEGFGSPPAPYAFITFGSAGRGEQTLWSDQDNGLIIGDGNVSEQEMTLYFERFGQKLSNVLEEVGYPLCPGNVMISNPLWRKSVSDWEKQLLYWSSLRGWEQVRYLMIAADMRHISGDQGLSSAIRRSITTIMEQNGDPDNDLCAAVLRNTVRHKAAINVLGQVITEQSGEHAGDFDVKYGLYIPLVNAIRYLALHYGIQSSSTWERISQLDQLEAVPVRWLESCRKAFDTAVRLRSLVPEAEFNGLLTGTHYLSQSMIKQKDIKFELREALGTVRQMYRTLQRQHRYAERNWL
;
A
#
# COMPACT_ATOMS: atom_id res chain seq x y z
N MET A 1 -22.29 29.99 1.11
CA MET A 1 -21.50 30.17 -0.13
C MET A 1 -20.46 29.06 -0.15
N SER A 2 -20.70 28.00 -0.93
CA SER A 2 -19.70 26.94 -1.15
C SER A 2 -18.56 27.58 -1.95
N GLN A 3 -17.38 27.73 -1.34
CA GLN A 3 -16.17 28.04 -2.08
C GLN A 3 -16.00 26.92 -3.11
N ARG A 4 -16.01 27.25 -4.41
CA ARG A 4 -15.59 26.31 -5.44
C ARG A 4 -14.11 26.05 -5.18
N ILE A 5 -13.81 24.89 -4.63
CA ILE A 5 -12.45 24.41 -4.47
C ILE A 5 -11.91 24.15 -5.88
N ASP A 6 -10.78 24.76 -6.21
CA ASP A 6 -10.09 24.55 -7.48
C ASP A 6 -9.33 23.22 -7.43
N PRO A 7 -9.69 22.22 -8.25
CA PRO A 7 -9.00 20.94 -8.32
C PRO A 7 -7.51 21.01 -8.60
N ASP A 8 -7.06 22.10 -9.22
CA ASP A 8 -5.68 22.26 -9.70
C ASP A 8 -4.79 23.00 -8.71
N ASN A 9 -5.31 23.43 -7.55
CA ASN A 9 -4.57 24.20 -6.56
C ASN A 9 -4.83 23.74 -5.11
N VAL A 10 -4.69 22.44 -4.84
CA VAL A 10 -4.81 21.88 -3.50
C VAL A 10 -3.51 22.10 -2.73
N SER A 11 -3.55 22.94 -1.70
CA SER A 11 -2.41 23.22 -0.82
C SER A 11 -2.42 22.35 0.44
N PHE A 12 -1.23 21.89 0.84
CA PHE A 12 -0.96 21.16 2.10
C PHE A 12 -0.14 21.99 3.11
N THR A 13 -0.10 23.33 2.97
CA THR A 13 0.69 24.20 3.83
C THR A 13 0.31 24.06 5.31
N THR A 14 -0.98 24.02 5.65
CA THR A 14 -1.44 23.86 7.05
C THR A 14 -1.00 22.54 7.68
N ILE A 15 -0.94 21.47 6.89
CA ILE A 15 -0.40 20.17 7.32
C ILE A 15 1.10 20.31 7.57
N SER A 16 1.83 20.86 6.61
CA SER A 16 3.29 20.99 6.65
C SER A 16 3.78 21.93 7.77
N SER A 17 2.95 22.89 8.19
CA SER A 17 3.27 23.85 9.24
C SER A 17 2.69 23.49 10.62
N ALA A 18 2.05 22.33 10.79
CA ALA A 18 1.44 21.94 12.06
C ALA A 18 2.50 21.80 13.17
N SER A 19 2.37 22.51 14.29
CA SER A 19 3.39 22.54 15.34
C SER A 19 3.20 21.52 16.46
N SER A 20 2.16 20.68 16.39
CA SER A 20 1.93 19.57 17.32
C SER A 20 1.12 18.45 16.65
N PRO A 21 1.11 17.23 17.21
CA PRO A 21 0.25 16.13 16.75
C PRO A 21 -1.24 16.50 16.67
N GLU A 22 -1.75 17.26 17.63
CA GLU A 22 -3.15 17.69 17.66
C GLU A 22 -3.48 18.66 16.51
N LEU A 23 -2.60 19.64 16.25
CA LEU A 23 -2.77 20.55 15.12
C LEU A 23 -2.64 19.82 13.79
N LEU A 24 -1.78 18.81 13.70
CA LEU A 24 -1.63 17.97 12.51
C LEU A 24 -2.90 17.14 12.27
N LYS A 25 -3.51 16.60 13.32
CA LYS A 25 -4.82 15.93 13.27
C LYS A 25 -5.92 16.88 12.77
N MET A 26 -6.00 18.10 13.31
CA MET A 26 -6.98 19.09 12.85
C MET A 26 -6.77 19.46 11.38
N ALA A 27 -5.52 19.65 10.95
CA ALA A 27 -5.19 19.92 9.55
C ALA A 27 -5.61 18.77 8.63
N ARG A 28 -5.39 17.52 9.06
CA ARG A 28 -5.86 16.33 8.34
C ARG A 28 -7.38 16.30 8.25
N ILE A 29 -8.12 16.48 9.34
CA ILE A 29 -9.59 16.46 9.35
C ILE A 29 -10.16 17.44 8.31
N ASN A 30 -9.64 18.66 8.32
CA ASN A 30 -10.08 19.71 7.40
C ASN A 30 -9.80 19.31 5.95
N LYS A 31 -8.57 18.84 5.65
CA LYS A 31 -8.20 18.46 4.28
C LYS A 31 -8.93 17.20 3.81
N GLN A 32 -9.11 16.21 4.67
CA GLN A 32 -9.86 15.00 4.38
C GLN A 32 -11.31 15.32 4.00
N THR A 33 -11.96 16.22 4.75
CA THR A 33 -13.32 16.69 4.46
C THR A 33 -13.40 17.42 3.12
N GLU A 34 -12.44 18.28 2.82
CA GLU A 34 -12.32 18.98 1.54
C GLU A 34 -12.19 17.98 0.38
N LEU A 35 -11.28 17.01 0.47
CA LEU A 35 -11.05 16.00 -0.56
C LEU A 35 -12.24 15.06 -0.73
N TYR A 36 -12.94 14.69 0.36
CA TYR A 36 -14.16 13.91 0.27
C TYR A 36 -15.22 14.61 -0.58
N GLY A 37 -15.39 15.93 -0.41
CA GLY A 37 -16.31 16.73 -1.21
C GLY A 37 -15.97 16.81 -2.71
N LEU A 38 -14.73 16.50 -3.10
CA LEU A 38 -14.25 16.50 -4.48
C LEU A 38 -14.28 15.13 -5.16
N PHE A 39 -14.53 14.06 -4.40
CA PHE A 39 -14.43 12.69 -4.91
C PHE A 39 -15.31 12.44 -6.14
N SER A 40 -16.54 12.96 -6.15
CA SER A 40 -17.51 12.73 -7.23
C SER A 40 -17.29 13.62 -8.46
N THR A 41 -16.41 14.62 -8.38
CA THR A 41 -16.21 15.63 -9.44
C THR A 41 -14.90 15.47 -10.19
N MET A 42 -14.07 14.50 -9.80
CA MET A 42 -12.75 14.27 -10.39
C MET A 42 -12.59 12.84 -10.93
N PRO A 43 -11.73 12.63 -11.95
CA PRO A 43 -11.27 11.29 -12.29
C PRO A 43 -10.60 10.61 -11.09
N ILE A 44 -10.93 9.33 -10.86
CA ILE A 44 -10.50 8.61 -9.65
C ILE A 44 -8.98 8.64 -9.44
N GLN A 45 -8.19 8.42 -10.49
CA GLN A 45 -6.73 8.42 -10.40
C GLN A 45 -6.18 9.79 -9.98
N LYS A 46 -6.77 10.89 -10.49
CA LYS A 46 -6.36 12.25 -10.10
C LYS A 46 -6.70 12.53 -8.64
N TRP A 47 -7.91 12.16 -8.23
CA TRP A 47 -8.34 12.34 -6.84
C TRP A 47 -7.47 11.53 -5.86
N ASP A 48 -7.20 10.26 -6.19
CA ASP A 48 -6.40 9.36 -5.35
C ASP A 48 -4.96 9.88 -5.22
N HIS A 49 -4.37 10.43 -6.30
CA HIS A 49 -3.06 11.07 -6.25
C HIS A 49 -3.03 12.20 -5.21
N ILE A 50 -4.01 13.11 -5.24
CA ILE A 50 -4.10 14.24 -4.29
C ILE A 50 -4.30 13.73 -2.85
N VAL A 51 -5.08 12.66 -2.67
CA VAL A 51 -5.25 12.00 -1.35
C VAL A 51 -3.93 11.44 -0.84
N ASN A 52 -3.12 10.82 -1.70
CA ASN A 52 -1.82 10.29 -1.30
C ASN A 52 -0.80 11.42 -1.06
N ASP A 53 -0.85 12.54 -1.79
CA ASP A 53 -0.03 13.73 -1.48
C ASP A 53 -0.36 14.28 -0.09
N MET A 54 -1.63 14.30 0.29
CA MET A 54 -2.05 14.66 1.65
C MET A 54 -1.45 13.70 2.68
N HIS A 55 -1.54 12.38 2.43
CA HIS A 55 -0.98 11.38 3.34
C HIS A 55 0.54 11.54 3.50
N ASP A 56 1.26 11.77 2.41
CA ASP A 56 2.70 11.99 2.41
C ASP A 56 3.09 13.24 3.19
N ALA A 57 2.38 14.35 2.99
CA ALA A 57 2.59 15.59 3.74
C ALA A 57 2.38 15.39 5.25
N ILE A 58 1.33 14.63 5.62
CA ILE A 58 1.04 14.33 7.03
C ILE A 58 2.15 13.46 7.63
N MET A 59 2.53 12.38 6.96
CA MET A 59 3.55 11.46 7.46
C MET A 59 4.92 12.15 7.56
N SER A 60 5.28 12.97 6.57
CA SER A 60 6.52 13.76 6.59
C SER A 60 6.53 14.74 7.76
N ARG A 61 5.41 15.41 8.05
CA ARG A 61 5.34 16.31 9.21
C ARG A 61 5.36 15.56 10.54
N ALA A 62 4.70 14.40 10.63
CA ALA A 62 4.73 13.56 11.83
C ALA A 62 6.15 13.11 12.17
N VAL A 63 6.96 12.74 11.17
CA VAL A 63 8.38 12.43 11.33
C VAL A 63 9.13 13.59 11.99
N LEU A 64 8.98 14.81 11.48
CA LEU A 64 9.65 16.00 12.02
C LEU A 64 9.20 16.32 13.46
N LEU A 65 7.90 16.24 13.74
CA LEU A 65 7.37 16.45 15.09
C LEU A 65 7.97 15.44 16.08
N CYS A 66 8.12 14.17 15.68
CA CYS A 66 8.72 13.15 16.53
C CYS A 66 10.19 13.43 16.83
N GLU A 67 10.97 13.90 15.85
CA GLU A 67 12.36 14.32 16.09
C GLU A 67 12.43 15.52 17.04
N GLU A 68 11.61 16.54 16.81
CA GLU A 68 11.52 17.75 17.65
C GLU A 68 11.21 17.38 19.11
N GLU A 69 10.27 16.47 19.33
CA GLU A 69 9.91 15.97 20.66
C GLU A 69 11.03 15.14 21.31
N LEU A 70 11.73 14.28 20.57
CA LEU A 70 12.85 13.51 21.14
C LEU A 70 14.02 14.40 21.58
N ILE A 71 14.27 15.48 20.85
CA ILE A 71 15.26 16.49 21.25
C ILE A 71 14.83 17.11 22.59
N GLN A 72 13.54 17.47 22.74
CA GLN A 72 13.01 18.04 23.99
C GLN A 72 13.02 17.03 25.15
N GLU A 73 12.81 15.74 24.87
CA GLU A 73 12.91 14.65 25.85
C GLU A 73 14.36 14.33 26.27
N GLY A 74 15.36 14.96 25.64
CA GLY A 74 16.77 14.79 25.97
C GLY A 74 17.49 13.65 25.25
N PHE A 75 16.84 13.02 24.25
CA PHE A 75 17.48 12.02 23.38
C PHE A 75 18.41 12.65 22.33
N GLY A 76 18.26 13.95 22.07
CA GLY A 76 19.04 14.68 21.07
C GLY A 76 18.60 14.41 19.63
N SER A 77 19.45 14.78 18.68
CA SER A 77 19.23 14.53 17.24
C SER A 77 19.44 13.05 16.89
N PRO A 78 18.89 12.56 15.76
CA PRO A 78 19.12 11.19 15.32
C PRO A 78 20.61 10.85 15.25
N PRO A 79 21.06 9.73 15.86
CA PRO A 79 22.48 9.37 15.92
C PRO A 79 23.04 8.91 14.56
N ALA A 80 22.17 8.59 13.60
CA ALA A 80 22.55 8.21 12.24
C ALA A 80 21.52 8.77 11.24
N PRO A 81 21.89 8.96 9.96
CA PRO A 81 20.93 9.20 8.90
C PRO A 81 19.92 8.06 8.83
N TYR A 82 18.67 8.38 8.47
CA TYR A 82 17.65 7.36 8.27
C TYR A 82 16.69 7.78 7.15
N ALA A 83 15.94 6.82 6.63
CA ALA A 83 14.84 7.04 5.71
C ALA A 83 13.55 6.44 6.27
N PHE A 84 12.52 7.27 6.39
CA PHE A 84 11.15 6.82 6.66
C PHE A 84 10.49 6.41 5.35
N ILE A 85 9.97 5.19 5.33
CA ILE A 85 9.38 4.55 4.15
C ILE A 85 8.00 3.99 4.46
N THR A 86 7.18 3.89 3.43
CA THR A 86 5.85 3.27 3.52
C THR A 86 5.76 2.02 2.67
N PHE A 87 4.83 1.13 3.05
CA PHE A 87 4.53 -0.12 2.34
C PHE A 87 3.04 -0.19 2.02
N GLY A 88 2.58 -1.32 1.48
CA GLY A 88 1.16 -1.52 1.27
C GLY A 88 0.57 -0.47 0.32
N SER A 89 -0.67 -0.04 0.57
CA SER A 89 -1.30 1.00 -0.26
C SER A 89 -0.56 2.34 -0.18
N ALA A 90 0.07 2.68 0.94
CA ALA A 90 0.88 3.89 1.08
C ALA A 90 2.12 3.85 0.17
N GLY A 91 2.81 2.71 0.15
CA GLY A 91 3.96 2.47 -0.73
C GLY A 91 3.61 2.47 -2.22
N ARG A 92 2.39 2.06 -2.57
CA ARG A 92 1.91 2.10 -3.96
C ARG A 92 1.27 3.44 -4.36
N GLY A 93 1.02 4.36 -3.41
CA GLY A 93 0.29 5.61 -3.67
C GLY A 93 -1.18 5.35 -4.00
N GLU A 94 -1.83 4.49 -3.21
CA GLU A 94 -3.19 3.97 -3.42
C GLU A 94 -4.01 3.95 -2.11
N GLN A 95 -3.66 4.85 -1.17
CA GLN A 95 -4.41 5.02 0.07
C GLN A 95 -5.75 5.70 -0.19
N THR A 96 -6.79 5.17 0.44
CA THR A 96 -8.06 5.88 0.59
C THR A 96 -7.96 6.88 1.75
N LEU A 97 -8.88 7.85 1.81
CA LEU A 97 -8.94 8.88 2.87
C LEU A 97 -8.81 8.32 4.29
N TRP A 98 -9.32 7.11 4.50
CA TRP A 98 -9.09 6.28 5.67
C TRP A 98 -8.22 5.08 5.26
N SER A 99 -7.03 5.00 5.84
CA SER A 99 -6.11 3.87 5.68
C SER A 99 -5.35 3.69 7.00
N ASP A 100 -4.92 2.46 7.25
CA ASP A 100 -3.98 2.11 8.31
C ASP A 100 -2.56 2.61 7.97
N GLN A 101 -1.67 2.54 8.95
CA GLN A 101 -0.25 2.86 8.78
C GLN A 101 0.57 1.60 8.44
N ASP A 102 1.07 1.53 7.21
CA ASP A 102 2.06 0.54 6.78
C ASP A 102 3.40 1.24 6.52
N ASN A 103 4.35 1.14 7.46
CA ASN A 103 5.59 1.92 7.40
C ASN A 103 6.81 1.23 8.04
N GLY A 104 7.98 1.82 7.82
CA GLY A 104 9.25 1.33 8.35
C GLY A 104 10.37 2.37 8.28
N LEU A 105 11.54 1.96 8.76
CA LEU A 105 12.75 2.78 8.82
C LEU A 105 13.94 2.03 8.24
N ILE A 106 14.73 2.72 7.43
CA ILE A 106 16.06 2.29 7.00
C ILE A 106 17.07 3.21 7.68
N ILE A 107 17.96 2.64 8.49
CA ILE A 107 18.98 3.37 9.25
C ILE A 107 20.31 3.23 8.51
N GLY A 108 21.06 4.32 8.37
CA GLY A 108 22.39 4.29 7.77
C GLY A 108 23.35 3.46 8.62
N ASP A 109 24.18 2.65 7.98
CA ASP A 109 25.28 1.97 8.65
C ASP A 109 26.28 3.03 9.14
N GLY A 110 26.59 3.04 10.44
CA GLY A 110 27.37 4.12 11.06
C GLY A 110 28.30 3.64 12.17
N ASN A 111 29.19 4.55 12.60
CA ASN A 111 30.18 4.29 13.66
C ASN A 111 29.62 4.54 15.08
N VAL A 112 28.31 4.76 15.21
CA VAL A 112 27.65 4.91 16.51
C VAL A 112 27.46 3.54 17.14
N SER A 113 27.49 3.46 18.46
CA SER A 113 27.26 2.20 19.16
C SER A 113 25.89 1.62 18.79
N GLU A 114 25.83 0.31 18.56
CA GLU A 114 24.58 -0.39 18.25
C GLU A 114 23.50 -0.16 19.33
N GLN A 115 23.92 -0.04 20.59
CA GLN A 115 23.05 0.23 21.73
C GLN A 115 22.40 1.62 21.64
N GLU A 116 23.17 2.65 21.32
CA GLU A 116 22.66 4.02 21.18
C GLU A 116 21.72 4.15 19.98
N MET A 117 22.09 3.56 18.82
CA MET A 117 21.21 3.51 17.66
C MET A 117 19.89 2.79 17.98
N THR A 118 19.97 1.63 18.63
CA THR A 118 18.78 0.83 18.98
C THR A 118 17.87 1.61 19.92
N LEU A 119 18.41 2.19 20.98
CA LEU A 119 17.64 2.95 21.96
C LEU A 119 16.91 4.14 21.31
N TYR A 120 17.63 4.94 20.52
CA TYR A 120 17.05 6.10 19.85
C TYR A 120 15.95 5.69 18.87
N PHE A 121 16.25 4.79 17.94
CA PHE A 121 15.30 4.45 16.87
C PHE A 121 14.14 3.58 17.35
N GLU A 122 14.30 2.84 18.44
CA GLU A 122 13.16 2.20 19.11
C GLU A 122 12.19 3.22 19.69
N ARG A 123 12.72 4.21 20.43
CA ARG A 123 11.91 5.28 20.99
C ARG A 123 11.25 6.11 19.89
N PHE A 124 11.98 6.46 18.84
CA PHE A 124 11.47 7.17 17.67
C PHE A 124 10.36 6.38 16.97
N GLY A 125 10.57 5.09 16.70
CA GLY A 125 9.58 4.25 16.06
C GLY A 125 8.28 4.13 16.86
N GLN A 126 8.38 3.92 18.18
CA GLN A 126 7.20 3.87 19.03
C GLN A 126 6.45 5.21 19.05
N LYS A 127 7.18 6.32 19.16
CA LYS A 127 6.58 7.66 19.16
C LYS A 127 5.88 7.95 17.84
N LEU A 128 6.53 7.69 16.69
CA LEU A 128 5.96 7.93 15.38
C LEU A 128 4.70 7.10 15.13
N SER A 129 4.70 5.82 15.50
CA SER A 129 3.49 4.99 15.41
C SER A 129 2.33 5.55 16.22
N ASN A 130 2.60 6.04 17.44
CA ASN A 130 1.58 6.63 18.31
C ASN A 130 1.06 7.97 17.77
N VAL A 131 1.96 8.84 17.28
CA VAL A 131 1.57 10.13 16.68
C VAL A 131 0.71 9.90 15.43
N LEU A 132 1.08 8.93 14.58
CA LEU A 132 0.26 8.59 13.41
C LEU A 132 -1.10 8.04 13.82
N GLU A 133 -1.18 7.22 14.86
CA GLU A 133 -2.47 6.75 15.42
C GLU A 133 -3.32 7.91 15.92
N GLU A 134 -2.75 8.83 16.68
CA GLU A 134 -3.43 10.02 17.19
C GLU A 134 -3.98 10.90 16.05
N VAL A 135 -3.17 11.10 15.01
CA VAL A 135 -3.51 11.83 13.79
C VAL A 135 -4.54 11.07 12.94
N GLY A 136 -4.84 9.80 13.24
CA GLY A 136 -5.96 9.06 12.66
C GLY A 136 -5.57 7.92 11.72
N TYR A 137 -4.34 7.39 11.80
CA TYR A 137 -3.92 6.19 11.07
C TYR A 137 -3.95 4.99 12.03
N PRO A 138 -4.99 4.13 11.98
CA PRO A 138 -5.07 2.96 12.85
C PRO A 138 -3.82 2.10 12.74
N LEU A 139 -3.43 1.47 13.86
CA LEU A 139 -2.35 0.49 13.87
C LEU A 139 -2.62 -0.63 12.87
N CYS A 140 -1.59 -1.01 12.11
CA CYS A 140 -1.70 -2.08 11.12
C CYS A 140 -1.98 -3.42 11.81
N PRO A 141 -3.09 -4.12 11.49
CA PRO A 141 -3.38 -5.45 12.06
C PRO A 141 -2.32 -6.51 11.71
N GLY A 142 -1.56 -6.28 10.64
CA GLY A 142 -0.43 -7.12 10.21
C GLY A 142 0.91 -6.76 10.86
N ASN A 143 0.94 -5.77 11.75
CA ASN A 143 2.13 -5.29 12.44
C ASN A 143 3.27 -4.83 11.49
N VAL A 144 2.90 -4.22 10.35
CA VAL A 144 3.83 -3.65 9.35
C VAL A 144 4.10 -2.19 9.70
N MET A 145 4.81 -1.96 10.81
CA MET A 145 5.02 -0.63 11.36
C MET A 145 6.45 -0.46 11.87
N ILE A 146 6.92 0.78 11.89
CA ILE A 146 8.23 1.20 12.42
C ILE A 146 8.45 0.82 13.90
N SER A 147 7.38 0.67 14.68
CA SER A 147 7.43 0.17 16.06
C SER A 147 7.87 -1.31 16.13
N ASN A 148 7.67 -2.07 15.06
CA ASN A 148 8.12 -3.46 14.94
C ASN A 148 9.56 -3.53 14.39
N PRO A 149 10.54 -4.13 15.11
CA PRO A 149 11.92 -4.28 14.66
C PRO A 149 12.11 -5.01 13.33
N LEU A 150 11.10 -5.74 12.85
CA LEU A 150 11.12 -6.35 11.51
C LEU A 150 11.18 -5.29 10.40
N TRP A 151 10.60 -4.11 10.62
CA TRP A 151 10.48 -3.01 9.66
C TRP A 151 11.35 -1.80 10.01
N ARG A 152 12.20 -1.90 11.04
CA ARG A 152 13.15 -0.88 11.48
C ARG A 152 14.54 -1.48 11.57
N LYS A 153 15.38 -1.25 10.56
CA LYS A 153 16.69 -1.89 10.44
C LYS A 153 17.74 -0.99 9.82
N SER A 154 19.00 -1.32 10.07
CA SER A 154 20.15 -0.80 9.32
C SER A 154 20.06 -1.22 7.84
N VAL A 155 20.80 -0.56 6.94
CA VAL A 155 20.89 -0.97 5.53
C VAL A 155 21.40 -2.40 5.45
N SER A 156 22.51 -2.71 6.13
CA SER A 156 23.10 -4.04 6.15
C SER A 156 22.13 -5.13 6.64
N ASP A 157 21.30 -4.85 7.66
CA ASP A 157 20.35 -5.85 8.17
C ASP A 157 19.08 -5.95 7.32
N TRP A 158 18.68 -4.87 6.64
CA TRP A 158 17.65 -4.94 5.61
C TRP A 158 18.07 -5.86 4.46
N GLU A 159 19.30 -5.72 3.96
CA GLU A 159 19.82 -6.57 2.88
C GLU A 159 19.85 -8.05 3.28
N LYS A 160 20.39 -8.36 4.47
CA LYS A 160 20.37 -9.74 5.01
C LYS A 160 18.94 -10.28 5.12
N GLN A 161 18.00 -9.47 5.60
CA GLN A 161 16.61 -9.87 5.76
C GLN A 161 15.93 -10.16 4.41
N LEU A 162 16.15 -9.29 3.41
CA LEU A 162 15.60 -9.48 2.07
C LEU A 162 16.14 -10.76 1.42
N LEU A 163 17.46 -11.01 1.54
CA LEU A 163 18.08 -12.25 1.09
C LEU A 163 17.47 -13.45 1.81
N TYR A 164 17.32 -13.39 3.13
CA TYR A 164 16.70 -14.45 3.92
C TYR A 164 15.26 -14.74 3.46
N TRP A 165 14.42 -13.73 3.31
CA TRP A 165 13.04 -13.90 2.84
C TRP A 165 12.98 -14.51 1.44
N SER A 166 13.87 -14.08 0.53
CA SER A 166 13.96 -14.64 -0.81
C SER A 166 14.39 -16.11 -0.81
N SER A 167 15.26 -16.52 0.12
CA SER A 167 15.81 -17.87 0.21
C SER A 167 14.83 -18.92 0.76
N LEU A 168 14.02 -18.56 1.76
CA LEU A 168 13.11 -19.51 2.42
C LEU A 168 11.88 -19.84 1.60
N ARG A 169 11.40 -18.89 0.78
CA ARG A 169 10.27 -19.06 -0.16
C ARG A 169 8.96 -19.55 0.48
N GLY A 170 8.85 -19.48 1.81
CA GLY A 170 7.64 -19.78 2.55
C GLY A 170 6.57 -18.72 2.31
N TRP A 171 5.31 -19.07 2.60
CA TRP A 171 4.18 -18.18 2.31
C TRP A 171 4.35 -16.79 2.96
N GLU A 172 4.80 -16.75 4.21
CA GLU A 172 4.96 -15.52 4.97
C GLU A 172 6.17 -14.70 4.48
N GLN A 173 7.29 -15.36 4.19
CA GLN A 173 8.51 -14.70 3.72
C GLN A 173 8.31 -14.07 2.35
N VAL A 174 7.63 -14.78 1.43
CA VAL A 174 7.24 -14.22 0.13
C VAL A 174 6.29 -13.05 0.31
N ARG A 175 5.33 -13.14 1.25
CA ARG A 175 4.43 -12.02 1.56
C ARG A 175 5.22 -10.80 2.06
N TYR A 176 6.19 -10.98 2.96
CA TYR A 176 7.03 -9.88 3.44
C TYR A 176 7.88 -9.27 2.33
N LEU A 177 8.47 -10.09 1.47
CA LEU A 177 9.20 -9.61 0.30
C LEU A 177 8.30 -8.80 -0.64
N MET A 178 7.06 -9.25 -0.89
CA MET A 178 6.10 -8.51 -1.71
C MET A 178 5.63 -7.19 -1.07
N ILE A 179 5.56 -7.13 0.26
CA ILE A 179 5.28 -5.89 1.00
C ILE A 179 6.46 -4.93 0.86
N ALA A 180 7.69 -5.41 1.07
CA ALA A 180 8.91 -4.62 0.89
C ALA A 180 9.09 -4.15 -0.56
N ALA A 181 8.70 -4.96 -1.55
CA ALA A 181 8.72 -4.62 -2.98
C ALA A 181 7.90 -3.37 -3.33
N ASP A 182 6.86 -3.08 -2.53
CA ASP A 182 6.02 -1.90 -2.71
C ASP A 182 6.57 -0.67 -1.98
N MET A 183 7.77 -0.73 -1.40
CA MET A 183 8.30 0.38 -0.61
C MET A 183 8.37 1.70 -1.38
N ARG A 184 8.07 2.79 -0.68
CA ARG A 184 8.22 4.15 -1.18
C ARG A 184 8.82 5.05 -0.12
N HIS A 185 9.71 5.94 -0.56
CA HIS A 185 10.33 6.94 0.29
C HIS A 185 9.33 8.04 0.64
N ILE A 186 9.34 8.49 1.90
CA ILE A 186 8.52 9.61 2.37
C ILE A 186 9.41 10.73 2.93
N SER A 187 10.34 10.42 3.84
CA SER A 187 11.17 11.45 4.51
C SER A 187 12.55 10.90 4.88
N GLY A 188 13.50 11.80 5.15
CA GLY A 188 14.88 11.49 5.50
C GLY A 188 15.79 11.30 4.28
N ASP A 189 16.80 10.43 4.42
CA ASP A 189 17.82 10.22 3.40
C ASP A 189 17.34 9.31 2.27
N GLN A 190 17.04 9.89 1.11
CA GLN A 190 16.59 9.16 -0.08
C GLN A 190 17.62 8.12 -0.58
N GLY A 191 18.91 8.35 -0.34
CA GLY A 191 20.00 7.44 -0.70
C GLY A 191 19.85 6.06 -0.04
N LEU A 192 19.43 6.03 1.23
CA LEU A 192 19.19 4.79 1.97
C LEU A 192 18.02 3.99 1.39
N SER A 193 16.88 4.66 1.14
CA SER A 193 15.73 4.01 0.51
C SER A 193 16.03 3.51 -0.90
N SER A 194 16.85 4.25 -1.65
CA SER A 194 17.31 3.86 -2.98
C SER A 194 18.23 2.64 -2.93
N ALA A 195 19.08 2.51 -1.89
CA ALA A 195 19.91 1.32 -1.68
C ALA A 195 19.06 0.08 -1.49
N ILE A 196 18.07 0.12 -0.60
CA ILE A 196 17.18 -1.02 -0.37
C ILE A 196 16.36 -1.37 -1.61
N ARG A 197 15.89 -0.37 -2.37
CA ARG A 197 15.19 -0.62 -3.64
C ARG A 197 16.08 -1.33 -4.67
N ARG A 198 17.37 -0.99 -4.74
CA ARG A 198 18.34 -1.70 -5.58
C ARG A 198 18.52 -3.15 -5.11
N SER A 199 18.65 -3.38 -3.81
CA SER A 199 18.79 -4.74 -3.26
C SER A 199 17.58 -5.62 -3.56
N ILE A 200 16.35 -5.07 -3.43
CA ILE A 200 15.11 -5.73 -3.84
C ILE A 200 15.12 -6.05 -5.34
N THR A 201 15.52 -5.09 -6.17
CA THR A 201 15.61 -5.27 -7.63
C THR A 201 16.57 -6.41 -7.98
N THR A 202 17.77 -6.41 -7.42
CA THR A 202 18.77 -7.45 -7.64
C THR A 202 18.23 -8.83 -7.27
N ILE A 203 17.51 -8.95 -6.14
CA ILE A 203 16.86 -10.20 -5.72
C ILE A 203 15.80 -10.66 -6.73
N MET A 204 15.01 -9.72 -7.26
CA MET A 204 13.96 -10.01 -8.23
C MET A 204 14.50 -10.34 -9.62
N GLU A 205 15.67 -9.83 -10.01
CA GLU A 205 16.29 -10.12 -11.30
C GLU A 205 16.99 -11.49 -11.34
N GLN A 206 17.30 -12.08 -10.18
CA GLN A 206 17.93 -13.41 -10.07
C GLN A 206 17.01 -14.60 -10.44
N ASN A 207 15.87 -14.34 -11.10
CA ASN A 207 14.82 -15.30 -11.52
C ASN A 207 15.25 -16.33 -12.59
N GLY A 208 16.54 -16.51 -12.87
CA GLY A 208 17.06 -17.37 -13.95
C GLY A 208 17.65 -18.71 -13.51
N ASP A 209 17.78 -18.96 -12.20
CA ASP A 209 18.31 -20.22 -11.68
C ASP A 209 17.16 -21.23 -11.48
N PRO A 210 17.23 -22.45 -12.05
CA PRO A 210 16.25 -23.51 -11.87
C PRO A 210 15.93 -23.85 -10.41
N ASP A 211 16.91 -23.70 -9.52
CA ASP A 211 16.73 -23.91 -8.07
C ASP A 211 16.24 -22.64 -7.34
N ASN A 212 16.05 -21.53 -8.08
CA ASN A 212 15.74 -20.19 -7.59
C ASN A 212 14.44 -19.58 -8.16
N ASP A 213 13.35 -20.35 -8.29
CA ASP A 213 12.10 -19.82 -8.85
C ASP A 213 11.28 -18.99 -7.83
N LEU A 214 11.81 -17.82 -7.46
CA LEU A 214 11.11 -16.81 -6.66
C LEU A 214 9.83 -16.36 -7.37
N CYS A 215 9.84 -16.30 -8.70
CA CYS A 215 8.67 -15.99 -9.52
C CYS A 215 7.52 -16.96 -9.27
N ALA A 216 7.78 -18.28 -9.25
CA ALA A 216 6.76 -19.28 -8.90
C ALA A 216 6.31 -19.17 -7.44
N ALA A 217 7.19 -18.82 -6.51
CA ALA A 217 6.81 -18.60 -5.11
C ALA A 217 5.86 -17.39 -4.96
N VAL A 218 6.15 -16.28 -5.67
CA VAL A 218 5.27 -15.11 -5.77
C VAL A 218 3.96 -15.47 -6.46
N LEU A 219 4.00 -16.27 -7.52
CA LEU A 219 2.81 -16.75 -8.22
C LEU A 219 1.91 -17.57 -7.29
N ARG A 220 2.48 -18.53 -6.52
CA ARG A 220 1.78 -19.30 -5.49
C ARG A 220 1.10 -18.40 -4.47
N ASN A 221 1.81 -17.38 -3.98
CA ASN A 221 1.27 -16.41 -3.04
C ASN A 221 0.11 -15.63 -3.66
N THR A 222 0.28 -15.19 -4.92
CA THR A 222 -0.67 -14.38 -5.68
C THR A 222 -1.98 -15.13 -5.98
N VAL A 223 -1.91 -16.37 -6.46
CA VAL A 223 -3.10 -17.15 -6.89
C VAL A 223 -3.92 -17.72 -5.73
N ARG A 224 -3.41 -17.66 -4.50
CA ARG A 224 -4.10 -18.12 -3.29
C ARG A 224 -5.11 -17.05 -2.83
N HIS A 225 -6.22 -16.94 -3.57
CA HIS A 225 -7.33 -16.02 -3.27
C HIS A 225 -8.67 -16.77 -3.32
N LYS A 226 -9.60 -16.39 -2.43
CA LYS A 226 -10.97 -16.92 -2.39
C LYS A 226 -11.81 -16.19 -3.45
N ALA A 227 -12.33 -16.93 -4.43
CA ALA A 227 -13.12 -16.33 -5.51
C ALA A 227 -14.27 -15.45 -5.00
N ALA A 228 -14.39 -14.25 -5.58
CA ALA A 228 -15.42 -13.26 -5.27
C ALA A 228 -16.64 -13.30 -6.21
N ILE A 229 -16.62 -14.17 -7.23
CA ILE A 229 -17.80 -14.51 -8.04
C ILE A 229 -17.98 -16.01 -8.15
N ASN A 230 -19.23 -16.46 -8.11
CA ASN A 230 -19.55 -17.87 -8.30
C ASN A 230 -19.52 -18.27 -9.79
N VAL A 231 -19.79 -19.55 -10.07
CA VAL A 231 -19.81 -20.10 -11.43
C VAL A 231 -20.85 -19.43 -12.34
N LEU A 232 -21.95 -18.91 -11.77
CA LEU A 232 -22.99 -18.15 -12.47
C LEU A 232 -22.65 -16.65 -12.60
N GLY A 233 -21.47 -16.23 -12.15
CA GLY A 233 -21.00 -14.84 -12.18
C GLY A 233 -21.71 -13.92 -11.18
N GLN A 234 -22.39 -14.48 -10.18
CA GLN A 234 -22.97 -13.68 -9.08
C GLN A 234 -21.88 -13.34 -8.07
N VAL A 235 -21.94 -12.12 -7.52
CA VAL A 235 -21.02 -11.64 -6.48
C VAL A 235 -21.22 -12.48 -5.22
N ILE A 236 -20.12 -12.92 -4.63
CA ILE A 236 -20.11 -13.62 -3.35
C ILE A 236 -19.97 -12.58 -2.24
N THR A 237 -20.97 -12.50 -1.37
CA THR A 237 -21.02 -11.59 -0.22
C THR A 237 -20.69 -12.34 1.06
N GLU A 238 -20.44 -11.61 2.14
CA GLU A 238 -20.27 -12.20 3.47
C GLU A 238 -21.53 -12.96 3.89
N GLN A 239 -21.33 -14.13 4.50
CA GLN A 239 -22.42 -15.07 4.80
C GLN A 239 -23.00 -14.89 6.20
N SER A 240 -22.24 -14.28 7.11
CA SER A 240 -22.57 -14.16 8.53
C SER A 240 -21.79 -13.02 9.18
N GLY A 241 -22.20 -12.62 10.38
CA GLY A 241 -21.57 -11.52 11.14
C GLY A 241 -22.18 -10.16 10.81
N GLU A 242 -21.53 -9.10 11.32
CA GLU A 242 -22.00 -7.71 11.18
C GLU A 242 -22.16 -7.28 9.71
N HIS A 243 -21.32 -7.80 8.82
CA HIS A 243 -21.32 -7.47 7.39
C HIS A 243 -22.09 -8.49 6.52
N ALA A 244 -22.97 -9.32 7.11
CA ALA A 244 -23.70 -10.33 6.34
C ALA A 244 -24.45 -9.70 5.14
N GLY A 245 -24.18 -10.22 3.94
CA GLY A 245 -24.70 -9.74 2.66
C GLY A 245 -23.93 -8.58 2.03
N ASP A 246 -22.96 -7.98 2.72
CA ASP A 246 -22.07 -6.97 2.16
C ASP A 246 -20.94 -7.61 1.34
N PHE A 247 -20.26 -6.81 0.53
CA PHE A 247 -19.13 -7.25 -0.30
C PHE A 247 -17.82 -6.60 0.12
N ASP A 248 -16.83 -7.40 0.48
CA ASP A 248 -15.48 -6.93 0.78
C ASP A 248 -14.74 -6.50 -0.49
N VAL A 249 -14.68 -5.20 -0.74
CA VAL A 249 -14.00 -4.65 -1.93
C VAL A 249 -12.50 -4.82 -1.84
N LYS A 250 -11.93 -4.70 -0.64
CA LYS A 250 -10.48 -4.78 -0.43
C LYS A 250 -9.97 -6.16 -0.80
N TYR A 251 -10.52 -7.21 -0.20
CA TYR A 251 -10.04 -8.57 -0.40
C TYR A 251 -10.70 -9.27 -1.60
N GLY A 252 -11.91 -8.86 -2.00
CA GLY A 252 -12.63 -9.45 -3.13
C GLY A 252 -12.24 -8.89 -4.49
N LEU A 253 -11.77 -7.63 -4.58
CA LEU A 253 -11.51 -6.96 -5.85
C LEU A 253 -10.12 -6.29 -5.90
N TYR A 254 -9.82 -5.40 -4.96
CA TYR A 254 -8.61 -4.57 -5.01
C TYR A 254 -7.31 -5.37 -4.84
N ILE A 255 -7.14 -6.11 -3.75
CA ILE A 255 -5.94 -6.90 -3.47
C ILE A 255 -5.67 -7.95 -4.57
N PRO A 256 -6.68 -8.67 -5.10
CA PRO A 256 -6.48 -9.56 -6.24
C PRO A 256 -5.88 -8.87 -7.48
N LEU A 257 -6.38 -7.68 -7.84
CA LEU A 257 -5.84 -6.90 -8.95
C LEU A 257 -4.39 -6.49 -8.68
N VAL A 258 -4.13 -5.91 -7.50
CA VAL A 258 -2.78 -5.50 -7.07
C VAL A 258 -1.81 -6.68 -7.15
N ASN A 259 -2.15 -7.84 -6.59
CA ASN A 259 -1.25 -8.99 -6.56
C ASN A 259 -0.98 -9.55 -7.97
N ALA A 260 -2.02 -9.64 -8.81
CA ALA A 260 -1.86 -10.14 -10.17
C ALA A 260 -1.02 -9.18 -11.04
N ILE A 261 -1.24 -7.87 -10.94
CA ILE A 261 -0.45 -6.86 -11.64
C ILE A 261 0.97 -6.79 -11.09
N ARG A 262 1.16 -6.90 -9.76
CA ARG A 262 2.49 -6.99 -9.14
C ARG A 262 3.26 -8.19 -9.68
N TYR A 263 2.64 -9.36 -9.74
CA TYR A 263 3.28 -10.55 -10.32
C TYR A 263 3.72 -10.31 -11.77
N LEU A 264 2.84 -9.76 -12.61
CA LEU A 264 3.20 -9.43 -13.99
C LEU A 264 4.36 -8.43 -14.04
N ALA A 265 4.28 -7.34 -13.28
CA ALA A 265 5.35 -6.35 -13.20
C ALA A 265 6.69 -6.99 -12.84
N LEU A 266 6.72 -7.84 -11.82
CA LEU A 266 7.92 -8.58 -11.41
C LEU A 266 8.44 -9.50 -12.52
N HIS A 267 7.55 -10.21 -13.20
CA HIS A 267 7.91 -11.11 -14.30
C HIS A 267 8.57 -10.36 -15.48
N TYR A 268 8.15 -9.12 -15.74
CA TYR A 268 8.71 -8.27 -16.79
C TYR A 268 9.77 -7.27 -16.29
N GLY A 269 10.28 -7.42 -15.06
CA GLY A 269 11.34 -6.58 -14.51
C GLY A 269 10.93 -5.13 -14.22
N ILE A 270 9.63 -4.85 -14.08
CA ILE A 270 9.11 -3.51 -13.75
C ILE A 270 9.32 -3.23 -12.26
N GLN A 271 10.05 -2.15 -11.98
CA GLN A 271 10.42 -1.74 -10.62
C GLN A 271 9.42 -0.80 -9.95
N SER A 272 8.38 -0.32 -10.65
CA SER A 272 7.39 0.60 -10.06
C SER A 272 6.64 -0.06 -8.90
N SER A 273 6.29 0.72 -7.87
CA SER A 273 5.41 0.26 -6.79
C SER A 273 3.93 0.51 -7.12
N SER A 274 3.60 1.66 -7.72
CA SER A 274 2.22 2.03 -8.14
C SER A 274 1.63 1.01 -9.11
N THR A 275 0.42 0.54 -8.82
CA THR A 275 -0.30 -0.40 -9.69
C THR A 275 -0.66 0.27 -11.02
N TRP A 276 -1.04 1.55 -11.03
CA TRP A 276 -1.28 2.29 -12.28
C TRP A 276 -0.03 2.35 -13.16
N GLU A 277 1.13 2.59 -12.55
CA GLU A 277 2.40 2.70 -13.29
C GLU A 277 2.89 1.34 -13.75
N ARG A 278 2.64 0.29 -12.96
CA ARG A 278 2.86 -1.10 -13.40
C ARG A 278 2.03 -1.42 -14.63
N ILE A 279 0.73 -1.10 -14.65
CA ILE A 279 -0.12 -1.30 -15.84
C ILE A 279 0.41 -0.48 -17.02
N SER A 280 0.79 0.78 -16.80
CA SER A 280 1.34 1.67 -17.84
C SER A 280 2.63 1.10 -18.45
N GLN A 281 3.56 0.63 -17.64
CA GLN A 281 4.81 0.04 -18.12
C GLN A 281 4.59 -1.32 -18.79
N LEU A 282 3.65 -2.15 -18.29
CA LEU A 282 3.28 -3.40 -18.96
C LEU A 282 2.71 -3.16 -20.36
N ASP A 283 1.95 -2.08 -20.54
CA ASP A 283 1.40 -1.67 -21.84
C ASP A 283 2.52 -1.20 -22.78
N GLN A 284 3.45 -0.37 -22.30
CA GLN A 284 4.62 0.09 -23.06
C GLN A 284 5.54 -1.05 -23.52
N LEU A 285 5.64 -2.12 -22.72
CA LEU A 285 6.42 -3.31 -23.06
C LEU A 285 5.67 -4.28 -23.98
N GLU A 286 4.41 -4.01 -24.32
CA GLU A 286 3.51 -4.94 -25.00
C GLU A 286 3.51 -6.33 -24.32
N ALA A 287 3.68 -6.34 -23.00
CA ALA A 287 3.95 -7.54 -22.22
C ALA A 287 2.82 -8.57 -22.39
N VAL A 288 1.60 -8.08 -22.50
CA VAL A 288 0.36 -8.87 -22.60
C VAL A 288 -0.63 -8.14 -23.52
N PRO A 289 -1.71 -8.80 -24.00
CA PRO A 289 -2.62 -8.16 -24.97
C PRO A 289 -3.23 -6.84 -24.45
N VAL A 290 -3.15 -5.77 -25.24
CA VAL A 290 -3.61 -4.41 -24.88
C VAL A 290 -5.03 -4.39 -24.32
N ARG A 291 -6.00 -5.03 -24.99
CA ARG A 291 -7.40 -5.10 -24.53
C ARG A 291 -7.56 -5.71 -23.13
N TRP A 292 -6.66 -6.63 -22.77
CA TRP A 292 -6.67 -7.23 -21.45
C TRP A 292 -6.10 -6.26 -20.40
N LEU A 293 -5.04 -5.51 -20.70
CA LEU A 293 -4.54 -4.45 -19.82
C LEU A 293 -5.53 -3.31 -19.65
N GLU A 294 -6.22 -2.88 -20.71
CA GLU A 294 -7.31 -1.90 -20.62
C GLU A 294 -8.41 -2.37 -19.66
N SER A 295 -8.78 -3.65 -19.74
CA SER A 295 -9.75 -4.26 -18.81
C SER A 295 -9.23 -4.29 -17.37
N CYS A 296 -7.93 -4.55 -17.17
CA CYS A 296 -7.27 -4.51 -15.86
C CYS A 296 -7.25 -3.08 -15.29
N ARG A 297 -6.93 -2.07 -16.11
CA ARG A 297 -6.94 -0.66 -15.74
C ARG A 297 -8.32 -0.23 -15.28
N LYS A 298 -9.36 -0.48 -16.10
CA LYS A 298 -10.75 -0.15 -15.75
C LYS A 298 -11.21 -0.87 -14.48
N ALA A 299 -10.84 -2.14 -14.31
CA ALA A 299 -11.16 -2.89 -13.10
C ALA A 299 -10.46 -2.31 -11.86
N PHE A 300 -9.21 -1.85 -12.00
CA PHE A 300 -8.45 -1.23 -10.93
C PHE A 300 -9.01 0.14 -10.54
N ASP A 301 -9.32 0.99 -11.52
CA ASP A 301 -10.02 2.27 -11.31
C ASP A 301 -11.36 2.06 -10.57
N THR A 302 -12.11 1.03 -10.96
CA THR A 302 -13.34 0.63 -10.28
C THR A 302 -13.07 0.19 -8.84
N ALA A 303 -12.01 -0.59 -8.60
CA ALA A 303 -11.66 -1.07 -7.28
C ALA A 303 -11.32 0.08 -6.32
N VAL A 304 -10.48 1.03 -6.75
CA VAL A 304 -10.11 2.21 -5.95
C VAL A 304 -11.34 3.06 -5.68
N ARG A 305 -12.15 3.35 -6.71
CA ARG A 305 -13.38 4.12 -6.55
C ARG A 305 -14.36 3.48 -5.57
N LEU A 306 -14.58 2.16 -5.69
CA LEU A 306 -15.49 1.44 -4.81
C LEU A 306 -14.97 1.38 -3.37
N ARG A 307 -13.65 1.30 -3.16
CA ARG A 307 -13.04 1.40 -1.82
C ARG A 307 -13.23 2.78 -1.18
N SER A 308 -13.25 3.84 -1.98
CA SER A 308 -13.49 5.21 -1.52
C SER A 308 -14.97 5.56 -1.38
N LEU A 309 -15.88 4.71 -1.89
CA LEU A 309 -17.34 4.87 -1.83
C LEU A 309 -18.00 4.11 -0.69
N VAL A 310 -17.29 3.23 0.00
CA VAL A 310 -17.85 2.46 1.11
C VAL A 310 -18.43 3.42 2.17
N PRO A 311 -19.47 2.99 2.91
CA PRO A 311 -20.07 3.82 3.94
C PRO A 311 -19.03 4.34 4.92
N GLU A 312 -19.05 5.66 5.10
CA GLU A 312 -18.22 6.40 6.02
C GLU A 312 -18.84 6.43 7.42
N ALA A 313 -17.99 6.55 8.42
CA ALA A 313 -18.35 6.87 9.79
C ALA A 313 -17.41 7.98 10.29
N GLU A 314 -17.90 8.84 11.16
CA GLU A 314 -17.09 9.89 11.78
C GLU A 314 -16.68 9.47 13.20
N PHE A 315 -15.39 9.56 13.51
CA PHE A 315 -14.88 9.32 14.85
C PHE A 315 -13.90 10.44 15.22
N ASN A 316 -14.24 11.24 16.23
CA ASN A 316 -13.46 12.41 16.66
C ASN A 316 -13.13 13.38 15.50
N GLY A 317 -14.11 13.63 14.63
CA GLY A 317 -13.96 14.50 13.46
C GLY A 317 -13.25 13.88 12.25
N LEU A 318 -12.65 12.69 12.39
CA LEU A 318 -12.03 11.99 11.26
C LEU A 318 -13.06 11.13 10.54
N LEU A 319 -13.06 11.22 9.21
CA LEU A 319 -13.77 10.25 8.38
C LEU A 319 -13.02 8.92 8.42
N THR A 320 -13.75 7.88 8.75
CA THR A 320 -13.34 6.49 8.76
C THR A 320 -14.27 5.72 7.82
N GLY A 321 -13.85 4.54 7.38
CA GLY A 321 -14.69 3.70 6.56
C GLY A 321 -14.28 2.25 6.70
N THR A 322 -15.21 1.36 6.36
CA THR A 322 -14.94 -0.07 6.36
C THR A 322 -14.24 -0.47 5.05
N HIS A 323 -14.21 -1.76 4.73
CA HIS A 323 -13.81 -2.26 3.41
C HIS A 323 -14.98 -2.84 2.62
N TYR A 324 -16.21 -2.66 3.12
CA TYR A 324 -17.40 -3.33 2.66
C TYR A 324 -18.33 -2.39 1.90
N LEU A 325 -18.76 -2.80 0.71
CA LEU A 325 -19.94 -2.22 0.06
C LEU A 325 -21.19 -2.83 0.66
N SER A 326 -22.12 -1.98 1.08
CA SER A 326 -23.37 -2.44 1.65
C SER A 326 -24.26 -3.14 0.62
N GLN A 327 -25.14 -4.03 1.10
CA GLN A 327 -26.16 -4.66 0.27
C GLN A 327 -26.97 -3.69 -0.59
N SER A 328 -27.31 -2.51 -0.05
CA SER A 328 -28.10 -1.50 -0.76
C SER A 328 -27.32 -0.91 -1.93
N MET A 329 -26.01 -0.68 -1.76
CA MET A 329 -25.12 -0.21 -2.82
C MET A 329 -24.95 -1.26 -3.92
N ILE A 330 -24.71 -2.53 -3.55
CA ILE A 330 -24.52 -3.62 -4.53
C ILE A 330 -25.79 -3.86 -5.37
N LYS A 331 -26.98 -3.52 -4.86
CA LYS A 331 -28.24 -3.62 -5.60
C LYS A 331 -28.45 -2.51 -6.62
N GLN A 332 -27.72 -1.39 -6.52
CA GLN A 332 -27.77 -0.32 -7.52
C GLN A 332 -27.25 -0.84 -8.86
N LYS A 333 -27.99 -0.56 -9.94
CA LYS A 333 -27.75 -1.18 -11.26
C LYS A 333 -26.33 -0.94 -11.77
N ASP A 334 -25.84 0.29 -11.66
CA ASP A 334 -24.54 0.69 -12.19
C ASP A 334 -23.39 0.07 -11.38
N ILE A 335 -23.43 0.20 -10.04
CA ILE A 335 -22.46 -0.45 -9.14
C ILE A 335 -22.43 -1.97 -9.37
N LYS A 336 -23.60 -2.60 -9.48
CA LYS A 336 -23.69 -4.05 -9.72
C LYS A 336 -23.03 -4.46 -11.04
N PHE A 337 -23.26 -3.66 -12.09
CA PHE A 337 -22.70 -3.93 -13.42
C PHE A 337 -21.17 -3.78 -13.40
N GLU A 338 -20.68 -2.65 -12.91
CA GLU A 338 -19.24 -2.35 -12.80
C GLU A 338 -18.51 -3.38 -11.93
N LEU A 339 -19.07 -3.73 -10.78
CA LEU A 339 -18.51 -4.74 -9.89
C LEU A 339 -18.42 -6.11 -10.57
N ARG A 340 -19.46 -6.52 -11.31
CA ARG A 340 -19.45 -7.79 -12.06
C ARG A 340 -18.43 -7.78 -13.19
N GLU A 341 -18.30 -6.67 -13.93
CA GLU A 341 -17.27 -6.54 -14.96
C GLU A 341 -15.87 -6.65 -14.36
N ALA A 342 -15.59 -5.90 -13.30
CA ALA A 342 -14.28 -5.89 -12.64
C ALA A 342 -13.92 -7.26 -12.04
N LEU A 343 -14.88 -7.94 -11.39
CA LEU A 343 -14.68 -9.30 -10.90
C LEU A 343 -14.53 -10.33 -12.02
N GLY A 344 -15.16 -10.09 -13.18
CA GLY A 344 -14.93 -10.85 -14.40
C GLY A 344 -13.47 -10.78 -14.85
N THR A 345 -12.88 -9.58 -14.84
CA THR A 345 -11.46 -9.34 -15.11
C THR A 345 -10.58 -10.07 -14.11
N VAL A 346 -10.82 -9.93 -12.80
CA VAL A 346 -10.07 -10.66 -11.76
C VAL A 346 -10.08 -12.17 -12.02
N ARG A 347 -11.26 -12.74 -12.28
CA ARG A 347 -11.39 -14.17 -12.58
C ARG A 347 -10.58 -14.58 -13.81
N GLN A 348 -10.57 -13.76 -14.87
CA GLN A 348 -9.78 -14.03 -16.07
C GLN A 348 -8.27 -13.98 -15.79
N MET A 349 -7.82 -12.98 -15.03
CA MET A 349 -6.42 -12.85 -14.63
C MET A 349 -5.97 -14.08 -13.84
N TYR A 350 -6.71 -14.43 -12.79
CA TYR A 350 -6.36 -15.55 -11.92
C TYR A 350 -6.41 -16.89 -12.67
N ARG A 351 -7.36 -17.10 -13.60
CA ARG A 351 -7.38 -18.30 -14.44
C ARG A 351 -6.13 -18.40 -15.32
N THR A 352 -5.65 -17.28 -15.85
CA THR A 352 -4.44 -17.22 -16.69
C THR A 352 -3.20 -17.51 -15.85
N LEU A 353 -3.06 -16.85 -14.70
CA LEU A 353 -1.97 -17.05 -13.75
C LEU A 353 -1.94 -18.48 -13.19
N GLN A 354 -3.09 -19.07 -12.86
CA GLN A 354 -3.18 -20.47 -12.42
C GLN A 354 -2.81 -21.48 -13.53
N ARG A 355 -3.06 -21.15 -14.81
CA ARG A 355 -2.61 -21.99 -15.93
C ARG A 355 -1.09 -21.93 -16.06
N GLN A 356 -0.50 -20.75 -15.96
CA GLN A 356 0.96 -20.59 -15.92
C GLN A 356 1.57 -21.32 -14.73
N HIS A 357 0.96 -21.22 -13.54
CA HIS A 357 1.42 -21.92 -12.35
C HIS A 357 1.46 -23.44 -12.54
N ARG A 358 0.37 -24.04 -13.04
CA ARG A 358 0.32 -25.48 -13.31
C ARG A 358 1.29 -25.91 -14.41
N TYR A 359 1.58 -25.05 -15.38
CA TYR A 359 2.57 -25.32 -16.42
C TYR A 359 3.99 -25.30 -15.84
N ALA A 360 4.32 -24.31 -15.01
CA ALA A 360 5.57 -24.26 -14.27
C ALA A 360 5.74 -25.55 -13.46
N GLU A 361 4.80 -25.88 -12.55
CA GLU A 361 4.85 -27.10 -11.71
C GLU A 361 5.07 -28.41 -12.49
N ARG A 362 4.54 -28.53 -13.71
CA ARG A 362 4.68 -29.73 -14.55
C ARG A 362 6.02 -29.85 -15.26
N ASN A 363 6.72 -28.76 -15.48
CA ASN A 363 8.05 -28.78 -16.12
C ASN A 363 9.18 -29.01 -15.10
N TRP A 364 8.85 -29.06 -13.81
CA TRP A 364 9.77 -29.35 -12.70
C TRP A 364 9.69 -30.81 -12.20
N LEU A 365 8.66 -31.57 -12.62
CA LEU A 365 8.50 -33.02 -12.41
C LEU A 365 8.95 -33.77 -13.66
#